data_AF-A0A382QHX9-F1
#
_entry.id   AF-A0A382QHX9-F1
#
_cell.length_a   1.000
_cell.length_b   1.000
_cell.length_c   1.000
_cell.angle_alpha   90.00
_cell.angle_beta   90.00
_cell.angle_gamma   90.00
#
_symmetry.space_group_name_H-M   'P 1'
#
loop_
_entity.id
_entity.type
_entity.pdbx_description
1 polymer ?
#
loop_
_entity_poly.entity_id
_entity_poly.type
_entity_poly.pdbx_seq_one_letter_code
_entity_poly.pdbx_strand_id
1 'polypeptide(L)'
;MIGTHYIKELLNRGAKIRTHTHNRPLNVVDDRIEVLENIDLEKFDDCMKLVEGADYVIHSAGKICHPSEVPTDFRIALNQVTLVSNLLESCHKSGVKRFVDINSSTGYPNREHSITEDEYWDDEPYISYYGY
;
A
#
# COMPACT_ATOMS: atom_id res chain seq x y z
N MET A 1 -10.79 -0.53 -7.26
CA MET A 1 -9.46 -0.07 -6.80
C MET A 1 -8.39 -1.02 -7.34
N ILE A 2 -7.10 -0.68 -7.26
CA ILE A 2 -6.03 -1.49 -7.87
C ILE A 2 -5.85 -2.86 -7.19
N GLY A 3 -5.97 -2.93 -5.86
CA GLY A 3 -5.86 -4.18 -5.08
C GLY A 3 -6.80 -5.29 -5.56
N THR A 4 -8.05 -4.97 -5.89
CA THR A 4 -9.02 -5.97 -6.38
C THR A 4 -8.65 -6.55 -7.74
N HIS A 5 -7.87 -5.84 -8.56
CA HIS A 5 -7.38 -6.36 -9.84
C HIS A 5 -6.21 -7.32 -9.64
N TYR A 6 -5.28 -7.01 -8.71
CA TYR A 6 -4.22 -7.96 -8.32
C TYR A 6 -4.80 -9.26 -7.78
N ILE A 7 -5.79 -9.18 -6.88
CA ILE A 7 -6.46 -10.36 -6.32
C ILE A 7 -7.00 -11.26 -7.44
N LYS A 8 -7.80 -10.70 -8.36
CA LYS A 8 -8.40 -11.47 -9.46
C LYS A 8 -7.35 -12.13 -10.36
N GLU A 9 -6.34 -11.37 -10.77
CA GLU A 9 -5.32 -11.88 -11.69
C GLU A 9 -4.43 -12.95 -11.03
N LEU A 10 -4.04 -12.75 -9.76
CA LEU A 10 -3.22 -13.72 -9.05
C LEU A 10 -4.01 -15.01 -8.73
N LEU A 11 -5.30 -14.91 -8.40
CA LEU A 11 -6.18 -16.08 -8.28
C LEU A 11 -6.27 -16.86 -9.60
N ASN A 12 -6.39 -16.17 -10.74
CA ASN A 12 -6.41 -16.81 -12.06
C ASN A 12 -5.09 -17.55 -12.38
N ARG A 13 -3.99 -17.07 -11.81
CA ARG A 13 -2.66 -17.70 -11.91
C ARG A 13 -2.43 -18.80 -10.87
N GLY A 14 -3.41 -19.10 -10.02
CA GLY A 14 -3.35 -20.17 -9.02
C GLY A 14 -2.65 -19.78 -7.71
N ALA A 15 -2.46 -18.48 -7.45
CA ALA A 15 -1.94 -18.03 -6.15
C ALA A 15 -2.98 -18.24 -5.04
N LYS A 16 -2.50 -18.56 -3.83
CA LYS A 16 -3.32 -18.50 -2.61
C LYS A 16 -3.34 -17.05 -2.12
N ILE A 17 -4.52 -16.48 -2.00
CA ILE A 17 -4.67 -15.06 -1.66
C ILE A 17 -5.29 -14.92 -0.28
N ARG A 18 -4.60 -14.15 0.56
CA ARG A 18 -5.14 -13.55 1.77
C ARG A 18 -5.23 -12.04 1.59
N THR A 19 -6.33 -11.46 2.02
CA THR A 19 -6.53 -10.01 2.08
C THR A 19 -7.27 -9.64 3.36
N HIS A 20 -7.51 -8.35 3.56
CA HIS A 20 -8.27 -7.87 4.70
C HIS A 20 -9.34 -6.85 4.32
N THR A 21 -10.27 -6.66 5.25
CA THR A 21 -11.17 -5.50 5.32
C THR A 21 -10.90 -4.73 6.61
N HIS A 22 -11.24 -3.45 6.62
CA HIS A 22 -11.22 -2.63 7.83
C HIS A 22 -12.58 -1.95 8.01
N ASN A 23 -12.80 -0.83 7.30
CA ASN A 23 -14.01 -0.02 7.42
C ASN A 23 -15.02 -0.21 6.29
N ARG A 24 -14.69 -1.05 5.30
CA ARG A 24 -15.53 -1.31 4.12
C ARG A 24 -15.43 -2.77 3.72
N PRO A 25 -16.51 -3.38 3.22
CA PRO A 25 -16.49 -4.75 2.75
C PRO A 25 -15.60 -4.90 1.51
N LEU A 26 -15.12 -6.12 1.27
CA LEU A 26 -14.38 -6.46 0.07
C LEU A 26 -15.31 -6.41 -1.15
N ASN A 27 -14.91 -5.64 -2.17
CA ASN A 27 -15.69 -5.50 -3.42
C ASN A 27 -15.47 -6.64 -4.43
N VAL A 28 -14.88 -7.75 -4.00
CA VAL A 28 -14.66 -8.96 -4.79
C VAL A 28 -15.14 -10.13 -3.95
N VAL A 29 -16.02 -10.94 -4.54
CA VAL A 29 -16.53 -12.16 -3.92
C VAL A 29 -15.96 -13.33 -4.69
N ASP A 30 -15.08 -14.09 -4.05
CA ASP A 30 -14.49 -15.33 -4.57
C ASP A 30 -14.08 -16.20 -3.38
N ASP A 31 -14.62 -17.41 -3.31
CA ASP A 31 -14.51 -18.34 -2.19
C ASP A 31 -13.07 -18.82 -1.94
N ARG A 32 -12.17 -18.60 -2.91
CA ARG A 32 -10.75 -18.92 -2.82
C ARG A 32 -9.94 -17.89 -2.04
N ILE A 33 -10.54 -16.75 -1.69
CA ILE A 33 -9.87 -15.66 -0.95
C ILE A 33 -10.03 -15.91 0.55
N GLU A 34 -8.92 -15.93 1.27
CA GLU A 34 -8.93 -15.79 2.73
C GLU A 34 -9.09 -14.29 3.08
N VAL A 35 -10.20 -13.93 3.70
CA VAL A 35 -10.46 -12.54 4.12
C VAL A 35 -10.36 -12.45 5.63
N LEU A 36 -9.42 -11.65 6.12
CA LEU A 36 -9.36 -11.27 7.53
C LEU A 36 -10.17 -9.99 7.75
N GLU A 37 -11.24 -10.09 8.52
CA GLU A 37 -12.13 -8.96 8.81
C GLU A 37 -11.60 -8.10 9.96
N ASN A 38 -11.86 -6.80 9.91
CA ASN A 38 -11.52 -5.82 10.96
C ASN A 38 -10.01 -5.70 11.26
N ILE A 39 -9.17 -5.76 10.23
CA ILE A 39 -7.72 -5.56 10.33
C ILE A 39 -7.40 -4.08 10.17
N ASP A 40 -6.77 -3.49 11.17
CA ASP A 40 -6.29 -2.12 11.13
C ASP A 40 -4.77 -2.08 10.90
N LEU A 41 -4.33 -1.63 9.74
CA LEU A 41 -2.90 -1.60 9.39
C LEU A 41 -2.09 -0.57 10.19
N GLU A 42 -2.74 0.35 10.92
CA GLU A 42 -2.05 1.19 11.91
C GLU A 42 -1.63 0.41 13.16
N LYS A 43 -2.17 -0.81 13.36
CA LYS A 43 -1.83 -1.70 14.47
C LYS A 43 -0.86 -2.78 14.00
N PHE A 44 0.28 -2.84 14.66
CA PHE A 44 1.33 -3.81 14.36
C PHE A 44 0.84 -5.27 14.48
N ASP A 45 0.07 -5.59 15.53
CA ASP A 45 -0.44 -6.95 15.74
C ASP A 45 -1.40 -7.42 14.63
N ASP A 46 -2.16 -6.49 14.06
CA ASP A 46 -3.07 -6.81 12.95
C ASP A 46 -2.28 -7.00 11.64
N CYS A 47 -1.22 -6.22 11.44
CA CYS A 47 -0.27 -6.46 10.33
C CYS A 47 0.41 -7.83 10.46
N MET A 48 0.85 -8.22 11.66
CA MET A 48 1.45 -9.54 11.92
C MET A 48 0.49 -10.67 11.55
N LYS A 49 -0.77 -10.62 12.04
CA LYS A 49 -1.80 -11.63 11.70
C LYS A 49 -2.03 -11.72 10.18
N LEU A 50 -2.04 -10.57 9.51
CA LEU A 50 -2.26 -10.52 8.07
C LEU A 50 -1.13 -11.20 7.28
N VAL A 51 0.13 -10.90 7.62
CA VAL A 51 1.28 -11.36 6.82
C VAL A 51 1.84 -12.72 7.22
N GLU A 52 1.43 -13.28 8.37
CA GLU A 52 1.96 -14.54 8.88
C GLU A 52 1.80 -15.69 7.87
N GLY A 53 2.91 -16.31 7.49
CA GLY A 53 2.94 -17.42 6.53
C GLY A 53 2.83 -17.00 5.05
N ALA A 54 2.86 -15.70 4.74
CA ALA A 54 2.87 -15.23 3.36
C ALA A 54 4.27 -15.32 2.73
N ASP A 55 4.35 -15.73 1.46
CA ASP A 55 5.59 -15.68 0.68
C ASP A 55 5.86 -14.28 0.11
N TYR A 56 4.80 -13.56 -0.28
CA TYR A 56 4.84 -12.27 -0.96
C TYR A 56 3.77 -11.34 -0.40
N VAL A 57 4.09 -10.05 -0.29
CA VAL A 57 3.12 -9.02 0.10
C VAL A 57 3.06 -7.95 -0.99
N ILE A 58 1.85 -7.62 -1.42
CA ILE A 58 1.57 -6.49 -2.33
C ILE A 58 0.81 -5.45 -1.52
N HIS A 59 1.48 -4.36 -1.19
CA HIS A 59 0.93 -3.26 -0.43
C HIS A 59 0.26 -2.25 -1.36
N SER A 60 -1.07 -2.25 -1.34
CA SER A 60 -1.91 -1.29 -2.09
C SER A 60 -2.87 -0.51 -1.20
N ALA A 61 -2.62 -0.48 0.11
CA ALA A 61 -3.42 0.25 1.08
C ALA A 61 -2.79 1.62 1.29
N GLY A 62 -3.60 2.65 1.50
CA GLY A 62 -3.10 3.99 1.73
C GLY A 62 -4.24 4.99 1.68
N LYS A 63 -4.10 6.08 2.41
CA LYS A 63 -5.09 7.16 2.40
C LYS A 63 -4.89 8.01 1.14
N ILE A 64 -5.71 7.76 0.13
CA ILE A 64 -5.77 8.62 -1.07
C ILE A 64 -6.46 9.93 -0.68
N CYS A 65 -5.81 11.06 -0.91
CA CYS A 65 -6.32 12.39 -0.61
C CYS A 65 -6.17 13.34 -1.80
N HIS A 66 -6.97 14.40 -1.80
CA HIS A 66 -6.90 15.41 -2.85
C HIS A 66 -5.64 16.28 -2.65
N PRO A 67 -4.92 16.71 -3.71
CA PRO A 67 -3.68 17.50 -3.57
C PRO A 67 -3.83 18.78 -2.75
N SER A 68 -5.04 19.35 -2.67
CA SER A 68 -5.30 20.53 -1.82
C SER A 68 -5.29 20.24 -0.32
N GLU A 69 -5.44 18.98 0.08
CA GLU A 69 -5.50 18.56 1.49
C GLU A 69 -4.13 18.14 2.02
N VAL A 70 -3.24 17.66 1.14
CA VAL A 70 -1.93 17.09 1.48
C VAL A 70 -1.06 18.06 2.29
N PRO A 71 -0.85 19.33 1.91
CA PRO A 71 0.04 20.22 2.65
C PRO A 71 -0.51 20.65 4.01
N THR A 72 -1.80 20.41 4.25
CA THR A 72 -2.52 20.91 5.44
C THR A 72 -2.90 19.81 6.43
N ASP A 73 -2.85 18.53 6.04
CA ASP A 73 -3.19 17.40 6.90
C ASP A 73 -2.00 16.44 7.09
N PHE A 74 -1.11 16.80 8.04
CA PHE A 74 0.03 15.96 8.45
C PHE A 74 -0.37 14.52 8.85
N ARG A 75 -1.63 14.27 9.20
CA ARG A 75 -2.09 12.93 9.57
C ARG A 75 -2.04 11.98 8.37
N ILE A 76 -2.03 12.49 7.13
CA ILE A 76 -1.80 11.71 5.92
C ILE A 76 -0.39 11.10 5.96
N ALA A 77 0.65 11.94 6.09
CA ALA A 77 2.04 11.50 6.21
C ALA A 77 2.21 10.49 7.34
N LEU A 78 1.68 10.81 8.53
CA LEU A 78 1.80 9.95 9.70
C LEU A 78 1.14 8.58 9.47
N ASN A 79 -0.06 8.55 8.87
CA ASN A 79 -0.75 7.30 8.55
C ASN A 79 0.06 6.45 7.56
N GLN A 80 0.54 7.04 6.46
CA GLN A 80 1.30 6.31 5.43
C GLN A 80 2.59 5.73 6.01
N VAL A 81 3.37 6.55 6.75
CA VAL A 81 4.61 6.11 7.40
C VAL A 81 4.33 5.00 8.42
N THR A 82 3.28 5.14 9.24
CA THR A 82 2.92 4.12 10.24
C THR A 82 2.56 2.80 9.57
N LEU A 83 1.71 2.87 8.55
CA LEU A 83 1.21 1.71 7.82
C LEU A 83 2.35 0.94 7.13
N VAL A 84 3.17 1.63 6.33
CA VAL A 84 4.28 0.99 5.62
C VAL A 84 5.32 0.44 6.59
N SER A 85 5.61 1.15 7.70
CA SER A 85 6.57 0.69 8.71
C SER A 85 6.10 -0.58 9.40
N ASN A 86 4.82 -0.62 9.80
CA ASN A 86 4.23 -1.81 10.42
C ASN A 86 4.29 -3.00 9.46
N LEU A 87 3.86 -2.83 8.20
CA LEU A 87 3.87 -3.91 7.22
C LEU A 87 5.27 -4.41 6.90
N LEU A 88 6.25 -3.52 6.71
CA LEU A 88 7.64 -3.90 6.44
C LEU A 88 8.23 -4.69 7.60
N GLU A 89 8.03 -4.24 8.83
CA GLU A 89 8.50 -4.94 10.03
C GLU A 89 7.79 -6.30 10.18
N SER A 90 6.48 -6.37 9.97
CA SER A 90 5.76 -7.64 10.01
C SER A 90 6.25 -8.60 8.92
N CYS A 91 6.48 -8.12 7.70
CA CYS A 91 7.03 -8.91 6.60
C CYS A 91 8.40 -9.47 6.96
N HIS A 92 9.27 -8.64 7.54
CA HIS A 92 10.59 -9.06 8.00
C HIS A 92 10.49 -10.17 9.06
N LYS A 93 9.67 -9.96 10.09
CA LYS A 93 9.48 -10.96 11.18
C LYS A 93 8.84 -12.26 10.71
N SER A 94 7.98 -12.22 9.70
CA SER A 94 7.30 -13.40 9.15
C SER A 94 8.09 -14.11 8.04
N GLY A 95 9.27 -13.60 7.66
CA GLY A 95 10.10 -14.21 6.62
C GLY A 95 9.52 -14.08 5.21
N VAL A 96 8.74 -13.02 4.95
CA VAL A 96 8.22 -12.69 3.61
C VAL A 96 9.39 -12.50 2.65
N LYS A 97 9.32 -13.14 1.48
CA LYS A 97 10.42 -13.19 0.51
C LYS A 97 10.52 -11.92 -0.32
N ARG A 98 9.38 -11.30 -0.66
CA ARG A 98 9.35 -10.00 -1.36
C ARG A 98 8.16 -9.16 -0.95
N PHE A 99 8.39 -7.86 -0.92
CA PHE A 99 7.41 -6.82 -0.67
C PHE A 99 7.31 -5.93 -1.91
N VAL A 100 6.09 -5.68 -2.38
CA VAL A 100 5.80 -4.75 -3.48
C VAL A 100 5.03 -3.58 -2.91
N ASP A 101 5.61 -2.39 -3.02
CA ASP A 101 4.95 -1.14 -2.66
C ASP A 101 4.34 -0.47 -3.91
N ILE A 102 3.18 0.14 -3.76
CA ILE A 102 2.57 0.96 -4.82
C ILE A 102 2.78 2.43 -4.46
N ASN A 103 3.79 3.01 -5.09
CA ASN A 103 4.09 4.42 -4.96
C ASN A 103 3.38 5.26 -6.02
N SER A 104 3.67 6.56 -6.05
CA SER A 104 3.05 7.54 -6.94
C SER A 104 4.09 8.35 -7.69
N SER A 105 3.78 8.72 -8.94
CA SER A 105 4.60 9.66 -9.71
C SER A 105 4.63 11.07 -9.09
N THR A 106 3.76 11.36 -8.12
CA THR A 106 3.72 12.65 -7.40
C THR A 106 4.95 12.88 -6.52
N GLY A 107 5.77 11.86 -6.27
CA GLY A 107 7.06 12.00 -5.60
C GLY A 107 8.18 12.57 -6.48
N TYR A 108 7.97 12.64 -7.81
CA TYR A 108 8.97 13.19 -8.73
C TYR A 108 8.85 14.72 -8.82
N PRO A 109 9.95 15.40 -9.19
CA PRO A 109 9.92 16.82 -9.55
C PRO A 109 8.94 17.15 -10.66
N ASN A 110 8.42 18.37 -10.66
CA ASN A 110 7.61 18.85 -11.79
C ASN A 110 8.49 19.05 -13.03
N ARG A 111 8.13 18.40 -14.15
CA ARG A 111 8.84 18.45 -15.43
C ARG A 111 7.84 18.63 -16.57
N GLU A 112 8.24 19.36 -17.62
CA GLU A 112 7.45 19.57 -18.85
C GLU A 112 7.73 18.50 -19.92
N HIS A 113 8.36 17.39 -19.52
CA HIS A 113 8.76 16.27 -20.37
C HIS A 113 8.50 14.92 -19.67
N SER A 114 8.60 13.82 -20.41
CA SER A 114 8.48 12.47 -19.84
C SER A 114 9.69 12.15 -18.96
N ILE A 115 9.41 11.84 -17.70
CA ILE A 115 10.43 11.54 -16.67
C ILE A 115 10.90 10.08 -16.70
N THR A 116 12.09 9.85 -16.17
CA THR A 116 12.72 8.55 -15.93
C THR A 116 12.94 8.31 -14.43
N GLU A 117 13.18 7.05 -14.03
CA GLU A 117 13.38 6.69 -12.61
C GLU A 117 14.59 7.37 -11.97
N ASP A 118 15.64 7.67 -12.75
CA ASP A 118 16.86 8.31 -12.26
C ASP A 118 16.62 9.77 -11.82
N GLU A 119 15.57 10.43 -12.35
CA GLU A 119 15.22 11.82 -12.05
C GLU A 119 14.48 12.00 -10.71
N TYR A 120 14.18 10.91 -9.98
CA TYR A 120 13.44 11.00 -8.71
C TYR A 120 14.15 11.87 -7.67
N TRP A 121 15.48 11.91 -7.69
CA TRP A 121 16.31 12.57 -6.67
C TRP A 121 16.86 13.93 -7.12
N ASP A 122 16.49 14.40 -8.31
CA ASP A 122 17.08 15.61 -8.89
C ASP A 122 16.63 16.90 -8.21
N ASP A 123 15.43 16.91 -7.64
CA ASP A 123 14.80 18.08 -7.03
C ASP A 123 13.64 17.65 -6.10
N GLU A 124 12.97 18.61 -5.49
CA GLU A 124 11.79 18.38 -4.67
C GLU A 124 10.52 18.10 -5.53
N PRO A 125 9.56 17.31 -5.02
CA PRO A 125 8.26 17.15 -5.67
C PRO A 125 7.47 18.46 -5.75
N TYR A 126 6.39 18.49 -6.54
CA TYR A 126 5.55 19.69 -6.59
C TYR A 126 4.97 20.01 -5.21
N ILE A 127 5.03 21.28 -4.78
CA ILE A 127 4.74 21.74 -3.41
C ILE A 127 3.40 21.24 -2.83
N SER A 128 2.38 21.04 -3.67
CA SER A 128 1.08 20.49 -3.22
C SER A 128 1.14 19.04 -2.75
N TYR A 129 2.25 18.32 -2.95
CA TYR A 129 2.45 16.95 -2.51
C TYR A 129 3.43 16.81 -1.34
N TYR A 130 3.88 17.93 -0.76
CA TYR A 130 4.73 17.88 0.44
C TYR A 130 3.95 17.25 1.60
N GLY A 131 4.45 16.12 2.09
CA GLY A 131 3.80 15.34 3.16
C GLY A 131 2.89 14.21 2.68
N TYR A 132 2.94 13.85 1.40
CA TYR A 132 2.35 12.61 0.90
C TYR A 132 3.24 11.39 1.17
#